data_AF-A0AAD9SYR3-F1
#
_entry.id   AF-A0AAD9SYR3-F1
#
_cell.length_a   1.000
_cell.length_b   1.000
_cell.length_c   1.000
_cell.angle_alpha   90.00
_cell.angle_beta   90.00
_cell.angle_gamma   90.00
#
_symmetry.space_group_name_H-M   'P 1'
#
loop_
_entity.id
_entity.type
_entity.pdbx_description
1 polymer ?
#
loop_
_entity_poly.entity_id
_entity_poly.type
_entity_poly.pdbx_seq_one_letter_code
_entity_poly.pdbx_strand_id
1 'polypeptide(L)'
;MKLSTHIYFLLISLPLTTTALLPPQKLLAKPSRSPAMPPAAPSTSSSPETGTSITLSDAMGSDRSIHIFAGFTRDFAPISQRLEDAQLRTTILAPRNSAIMALDRKPWEDPTGQDYAAFGAEAYEGAEGRERARDNLRRFVEAHVVERSPWPEGEKVSTRGGETVWWNHTEGVRVIQPGNIEVALVASRVHNGEVWILKGVRDYA
;
A
#
# COMPACT_ATOMS: atom_id res chain seq x y z
N MET A 1 -31.69 47.23 -24.69
CA MET A 1 -30.85 48.39 -24.31
C MET A 1 -30.89 48.56 -22.80
N LYS A 2 -29.77 48.32 -22.12
CA LYS A 2 -29.26 49.08 -20.96
C LYS A 2 -28.00 48.38 -20.44
N LEU A 3 -26.86 48.91 -20.89
CA LEU A 3 -25.54 48.73 -20.31
C LEU A 3 -25.58 49.15 -18.84
N SER A 4 -24.94 48.41 -17.94
CA SER A 4 -24.42 48.98 -16.71
C SER A 4 -23.01 48.49 -16.48
N THR A 5 -22.09 49.41 -16.75
CA THR A 5 -20.64 49.31 -16.62
C THR A 5 -20.27 49.71 -15.20
N HIS A 6 -19.59 48.86 -14.44
CA HIS A 6 -18.91 49.28 -13.21
C HIS A 6 -17.42 48.97 -13.27
N ILE A 7 -16.68 50.05 -13.06
CA ILE A 7 -15.28 50.32 -13.33
C ILE A 7 -14.65 50.59 -11.97
N TYR A 8 -13.59 49.82 -11.67
CA TYR A 8 -12.46 50.08 -10.76
C TYR A 8 -12.72 50.23 -9.25
N PHE A 9 -11.94 49.48 -8.44
CA PHE A 9 -10.92 50.10 -7.59
C PHE A 9 -9.82 49.11 -7.22
N LEU A 10 -8.60 49.51 -7.53
CA LEU A 10 -7.32 48.88 -7.23
C LEU A 10 -6.94 49.19 -5.78
N LEU A 11 -6.64 48.18 -4.95
CA LEU A 11 -5.94 48.37 -3.67
C LEU A 11 -4.84 47.33 -3.55
N ILE A 12 -3.61 47.80 -3.77
CA ILE A 12 -2.35 47.11 -3.50
C ILE A 12 -2.02 47.35 -2.02
N SER A 13 -1.85 46.29 -1.23
CA SER A 13 -1.23 46.37 0.09
C SER A 13 -0.12 45.33 0.21
N LEU A 14 1.13 45.78 0.10
CA LEU A 14 2.31 45.02 0.54
C LEU A 14 2.57 45.31 2.02
N PRO A 15 2.76 44.28 2.87
CA PRO A 15 3.50 44.45 4.11
C PRO A 15 4.91 43.81 4.04
N LEU A 16 5.87 44.73 4.14
CA LEU A 16 7.19 44.68 4.80
C LEU A 16 7.77 43.32 5.23
N THR A 17 8.95 43.05 4.67
CA THR A 17 9.98 42.10 5.10
C THR A 17 10.42 42.33 6.56
N THR A 18 10.55 41.26 7.33
CA THR A 18 11.41 41.23 8.53
C THR A 18 12.26 39.97 8.48
N THR A 19 13.52 40.14 8.10
CA THR A 19 14.54 39.09 8.13
C THR A 19 15.15 39.06 9.54
N ALA A 20 14.87 38.01 10.32
CA ALA A 20 15.57 37.78 11.59
C ALA A 20 16.92 37.11 11.31
N LEU A 21 18.01 37.84 11.53
CA LEU A 21 19.38 37.34 11.46
C LEU A 21 19.68 36.55 12.76
N LEU A 22 19.85 35.24 12.67
CA LEU A 22 20.32 34.41 13.78
C LEU A 22 21.83 34.64 14.00
N PRO A 23 22.30 34.75 15.25
CA PRO A 23 23.73 34.88 15.55
C PRO A 23 24.47 33.55 15.32
N PRO A 24 25.76 33.58 14.94
CA PRO A 24 26.55 32.37 14.69
C PRO A 24 26.78 31.59 15.99
N GLN A 25 26.35 30.31 16.02
CA GLN A 25 26.68 29.41 17.12
C GLN A 25 28.16 29.01 17.05
N LYS A 26 28.88 29.36 18.10
CA LYS A 26 30.29 29.03 18.32
C LYS A 26 30.40 27.52 18.58
N LEU A 27 30.94 26.77 17.62
CA LEU A 27 31.18 25.33 17.72
C LEU A 27 32.27 25.08 18.78
N LEU A 28 31.90 24.59 19.96
CA LEU A 28 32.85 24.20 20.99
C LEU A 28 33.32 22.76 20.70
N ALA A 29 34.48 22.65 20.06
CA ALA A 29 35.16 21.38 19.84
C ALA A 29 35.53 20.72 21.17
N LYS A 30 34.95 19.54 21.46
CA LYS A 30 35.29 18.71 22.61
C LYS A 30 36.49 17.82 22.23
N PRO A 31 37.60 17.80 23.01
CA PRO A 31 38.76 17.00 22.65
C PRO A 31 38.48 15.50 22.79
N SER A 32 38.82 14.77 21.73
CA SER A 32 38.84 13.31 21.64
C SER A 32 39.76 12.72 22.71
N ARG A 33 39.23 11.81 23.53
CA ARG A 33 40.00 10.84 24.31
C ARG A 33 39.61 9.46 23.80
N SER A 34 40.41 8.90 22.90
CA SER A 34 40.37 7.49 22.56
C SER A 34 40.93 6.67 23.73
N PRO A 35 40.22 5.66 24.25
CA PRO A 35 40.84 4.61 25.04
C PRO A 35 41.52 3.58 24.11
N ALA A 36 42.71 3.14 24.51
CA ALA A 36 43.55 2.19 23.80
C ALA A 36 42.92 0.79 23.66
N MET A 37 43.24 0.12 22.55
CA MET A 37 42.79 -1.23 22.19
C MET A 37 43.78 -2.29 22.73
N PRO A 38 43.34 -3.38 23.40
CA PRO A 38 44.17 -4.56 23.66
C PRO A 38 44.23 -5.51 22.44
N PRO A 39 45.23 -6.41 22.35
CA PRO A 39 45.63 -7.08 21.10
C PRO A 39 44.66 -8.19 20.66
N ALA A 40 44.68 -8.42 19.35
CA ALA A 40 43.81 -9.31 18.59
C ALA A 40 43.86 -10.79 19.01
N ALA A 41 42.69 -11.38 19.19
CA ALA A 41 42.46 -12.82 19.06
C ALA A 41 41.97 -13.11 17.62
N PRO A 42 42.32 -14.26 17.00
CA PRO A 42 41.97 -14.54 15.62
C PRO A 42 40.45 -14.59 15.47
N SER A 43 39.90 -13.59 14.80
CA SER A 43 38.50 -13.59 14.39
C SER A 43 38.34 -14.67 13.35
N THR A 44 37.85 -15.84 13.76
CA THR A 44 37.16 -16.74 12.85
C THR A 44 36.06 -15.91 12.22
N SER A 45 36.23 -15.55 10.95
CA SER A 45 35.22 -14.89 10.14
C SER A 45 34.06 -15.85 9.94
N SER A 46 33.22 -16.00 10.97
CA SER A 46 31.84 -16.40 10.79
C SER A 46 31.14 -15.20 10.16
N SER A 47 31.20 -15.11 8.84
CA SER A 47 30.19 -14.36 8.09
C SER A 47 28.84 -14.88 8.56
N PRO A 48 27.93 -14.05 9.11
CA PRO A 48 26.56 -14.50 9.28
C PRO A 48 25.97 -14.55 7.86
N GLU A 49 26.10 -15.71 7.21
CA GLU A 49 25.19 -16.09 6.13
C GLU A 49 23.81 -16.36 6.75
N THR A 50 23.20 -15.32 7.30
CA THR A 50 21.75 -15.25 7.44
C THR A 50 21.30 -14.32 6.33
N GLY A 51 21.26 -14.86 5.12
CA GLY A 51 20.53 -14.21 4.04
C GLY A 51 19.07 -14.21 4.43
N THR A 52 18.62 -13.22 5.20
CA THR A 52 17.21 -12.92 5.42
C THR A 52 16.65 -12.54 4.06
N SER A 53 16.20 -13.54 3.31
CA SER A 53 15.53 -13.35 2.04
C SER A 53 14.30 -12.50 2.30
N ILE A 54 14.32 -11.26 1.80
CA ILE A 54 13.23 -10.30 1.92
C ILE A 54 11.93 -11.00 1.49
N THR A 55 10.92 -11.01 2.38
CA THR A 55 9.62 -11.64 2.14
C THR A 55 8.64 -10.67 1.46
N LEU A 56 7.49 -11.17 1.00
CA LEU A 56 6.40 -10.30 0.51
C LEU A 56 5.92 -9.33 1.59
N SER A 57 5.84 -9.77 2.85
CA SER A 57 5.47 -8.93 3.99
C SER A 57 6.43 -7.75 4.19
N ASP A 58 7.74 -7.99 4.05
CA ASP A 58 8.75 -6.93 4.13
C ASP A 58 8.65 -5.95 2.96
N ALA A 59 8.52 -6.48 1.75
CA ALA A 59 8.39 -5.67 0.53
C ALA A 59 7.16 -4.75 0.60
N MET A 60 6.00 -5.29 0.99
CA MET A 60 4.78 -4.51 1.16
C MET A 60 4.88 -3.46 2.27
N GLY A 61 5.57 -3.76 3.37
CA GLY A 61 5.77 -2.81 4.46
C GLY A 61 6.66 -1.62 4.12
N SER A 62 7.54 -1.77 3.11
CA SER A 62 8.50 -0.75 2.71
C SER A 62 7.91 0.35 1.81
N ASP A 63 6.86 0.04 1.04
CA ASP A 63 6.29 0.95 0.05
C ASP A 63 5.15 1.79 0.64
N ARG A 64 5.41 3.11 0.78
CA ARG A 64 4.46 4.06 1.37
C ARG A 64 3.19 4.23 0.54
N SER A 65 3.23 3.96 -0.76
CA SER A 65 2.11 4.17 -1.67
C SER A 65 1.01 3.13 -1.53
N ILE A 66 1.28 2.00 -0.86
CA ILE A 66 0.34 0.89 -0.63
C ILE A 66 0.15 0.56 0.85
N HIS A 67 0.59 1.43 1.77
CA HIS A 67 0.58 1.13 3.21
C HIS A 67 -0.81 0.79 3.76
N ILE A 68 -1.88 1.36 3.20
CA ILE A 68 -3.25 1.11 3.68
C ILE A 68 -3.59 -0.36 3.43
N PHE A 69 -3.37 -0.82 2.21
CA PHE A 69 -3.57 -2.21 1.83
C PHE A 69 -2.68 -3.15 2.64
N ALA A 70 -1.40 -2.81 2.80
CA ALA A 70 -0.48 -3.58 3.64
C ALA A 70 -0.90 -3.63 5.11
N GLY A 71 -1.62 -2.62 5.60
CA GLY A 71 -2.28 -2.66 6.90
C GLY A 71 -3.34 -3.76 6.97
N PHE A 72 -4.26 -3.75 6.01
CA PHE A 72 -5.37 -4.73 5.97
C PHE A 72 -4.89 -6.19 5.95
N THR A 73 -3.81 -6.49 5.23
CA THR A 73 -3.30 -7.87 5.15
C THR A 73 -2.83 -8.43 6.49
N ARG A 74 -2.44 -7.56 7.45
CA ARG A 74 -1.94 -7.97 8.77
C ARG A 74 -3.05 -8.37 9.73
N ASP A 75 -4.29 -7.94 9.49
CA ASP A 75 -5.43 -8.22 10.36
C ASP A 75 -5.96 -9.65 10.20
N PHE A 76 -5.51 -10.35 9.15
CA PHE A 76 -5.96 -11.69 8.78
C PHE A 76 -4.78 -12.68 8.76
N ALA A 77 -4.64 -13.45 9.85
CA ALA A 77 -3.54 -14.40 10.03
C ALA A 77 -3.30 -15.35 8.84
N PRO A 78 -4.33 -15.93 8.17
CA PRO A 78 -4.09 -16.79 7.02
C PRO A 78 -3.43 -16.07 5.83
N ILE A 79 -3.65 -14.76 5.71
CA ILE A 79 -3.03 -13.94 4.66
C ILE A 79 -1.60 -13.59 5.07
N SER A 80 -1.40 -13.04 6.27
CA SER A 80 -0.06 -12.65 6.72
C SER A 80 0.92 -13.84 6.74
N GLN A 81 0.48 -15.00 7.23
CA GLN A 81 1.28 -16.22 7.24
C GLN A 81 1.69 -16.66 5.83
N ARG A 82 0.80 -16.53 4.83
CA ARG A 82 1.13 -16.84 3.44
C ARG A 82 2.19 -15.89 2.87
N LEU A 83 2.12 -14.60 3.20
CA LEU A 83 3.08 -13.61 2.72
C LEU A 83 4.48 -13.81 3.33
N GLU A 84 4.54 -14.40 4.52
CA GLU A 84 5.77 -14.76 5.22
C GLU A 84 6.33 -16.13 4.78
N ASP A 85 5.50 -17.02 4.23
CA ASP A 85 5.92 -18.35 3.79
C ASP A 85 6.76 -18.28 2.50
N ALA A 86 8.03 -18.66 2.62
CA ALA A 86 9.00 -18.68 1.54
C ALA A 86 8.66 -19.67 0.40
N GLN A 87 7.85 -20.70 0.68
CA GLN A 87 7.49 -21.75 -0.28
C GLN A 87 6.26 -21.39 -1.12
N LEU A 88 5.43 -20.46 -0.65
CA LEU A 88 4.16 -20.11 -1.28
C LEU A 88 4.31 -18.95 -2.27
N ARG A 89 4.41 -19.29 -3.55
CA ARG A 89 4.46 -18.33 -4.66
C ARG A 89 3.15 -17.54 -4.76
N THR A 90 3.24 -16.22 -4.59
CA THR A 90 2.06 -15.35 -4.56
C THR A 90 2.32 -14.05 -5.32
N THR A 91 1.35 -13.59 -6.09
CA THR A 91 1.35 -12.25 -6.69
C THR A 91 0.33 -11.39 -5.94
N ILE A 92 0.79 -10.30 -5.35
CA ILE A 92 -0.05 -9.36 -4.62
C ILE A 92 -0.41 -8.20 -5.52
N LEU A 93 -1.72 -8.01 -5.70
CA LEU A 93 -2.29 -6.90 -6.45
C LEU A 93 -2.57 -5.77 -5.46
N ALA A 94 -1.59 -4.93 -5.18
CA ALA A 94 -1.69 -3.90 -4.14
C ALA A 94 -2.25 -2.59 -4.71
N PRO A 95 -3.50 -2.21 -4.42
CA PRO A 95 -4.02 -0.90 -4.81
C PRO A 95 -3.25 0.22 -4.10
N ARG A 96 -2.94 1.30 -4.83
CA ARG A 96 -2.38 2.51 -4.23
C ARG A 96 -3.36 3.09 -3.21
N ASN A 97 -2.82 3.74 -2.19
CA ASN A 97 -3.58 4.46 -1.17
C ASN A 97 -4.60 5.42 -1.80
N SER A 98 -4.20 6.14 -2.87
CA SER A 98 -5.10 7.04 -3.59
C SER A 98 -6.27 6.32 -4.25
N ALA A 99 -6.08 5.07 -4.69
CA ALA A 99 -7.14 4.26 -5.28
C ALA A 99 -8.13 3.80 -4.20
N ILE A 100 -7.64 3.35 -3.03
CA ILE A 100 -8.50 3.00 -1.89
C ILE A 100 -9.28 4.22 -1.39
N MET A 101 -8.61 5.37 -1.26
CA MET A 101 -9.25 6.59 -0.77
C MET A 101 -10.29 7.17 -1.73
N ALA A 102 -10.18 6.87 -3.02
CA ALA A 102 -11.10 7.32 -4.06
C ALA A 102 -12.32 6.40 -4.23
N LEU A 103 -12.42 5.30 -3.46
CA LEU A 103 -13.60 4.44 -3.50
C LEU A 103 -14.84 5.18 -3.00
N ASP A 104 -15.96 5.00 -3.70
CA ASP A 104 -17.26 5.54 -3.30
C ASP A 104 -17.77 4.94 -1.99
N ARG A 105 -17.33 3.71 -1.69
CA ARG A 105 -17.63 2.95 -0.48
C ARG A 105 -16.36 2.52 0.23
N LYS A 106 -16.44 2.23 1.52
CA LYS A 106 -15.30 1.74 2.28
C LYS A 106 -15.01 0.26 1.95
N PRO A 107 -13.75 -0.20 2.04
CA PRO A 107 -13.41 -1.60 1.77
C PRO A 107 -14.08 -2.64 2.69
N TRP A 108 -14.58 -2.22 3.85
CA TRP A 108 -15.31 -3.06 4.79
C TRP A 108 -16.84 -3.01 4.62
N GLU A 109 -17.33 -2.19 3.69
CA GLU A 109 -18.75 -2.14 3.33
C GLU A 109 -19.05 -3.13 2.23
N ASP A 110 -20.19 -3.80 2.34
CA ASP A 110 -20.65 -4.83 1.42
C ASP A 110 -20.78 -4.27 0.00
N PRO A 111 -20.18 -4.93 -1.00
CA PRO A 111 -20.17 -4.45 -2.37
C PRO A 111 -21.55 -4.47 -3.02
N THR A 112 -22.47 -5.32 -2.55
CA THR A 112 -23.81 -5.49 -3.12
C THR A 112 -24.86 -4.55 -2.51
N GLY A 113 -24.53 -3.87 -1.41
CA GLY A 113 -25.45 -3.05 -0.63
C GLY A 113 -26.46 -3.84 0.21
N GLN A 114 -26.31 -5.16 0.31
CA GLN A 114 -27.22 -6.05 1.05
C GLN A 114 -27.20 -5.77 2.55
N ASP A 115 -26.02 -5.47 3.12
CA ASP A 115 -25.89 -5.14 4.54
C ASP A 115 -26.71 -3.88 4.89
N TYR A 116 -26.60 -2.82 4.08
CA TYR A 116 -27.40 -1.62 4.27
C TYR A 116 -28.89 -1.87 4.01
N ALA A 117 -29.24 -2.72 3.05
CA ALA A 117 -30.64 -3.08 2.81
C ALA A 117 -31.26 -3.86 4.00
N ALA A 118 -30.47 -4.69 4.68
CA ALA A 118 -30.93 -5.52 5.80
C ALA A 118 -30.93 -4.77 7.15
N PHE A 119 -29.91 -3.95 7.41
CA PHE A 119 -29.65 -3.37 8.73
C PHE A 119 -29.69 -1.83 8.76
N GLY A 120 -29.86 -1.18 7.60
CA GLY A 120 -29.88 0.28 7.51
C GLY A 120 -28.55 0.91 7.94
N ALA A 121 -28.61 2.12 8.49
CA ALA A 121 -27.42 2.88 8.88
C ALA A 121 -26.58 2.18 9.97
N GLU A 122 -27.16 1.24 10.72
CA GLU A 122 -26.49 0.50 11.80
C GLU A 122 -25.77 -0.77 11.30
N ALA A 123 -25.69 -1.00 9.99
CA ALA A 123 -25.13 -2.20 9.38
C ALA A 123 -23.76 -2.61 9.93
N TYR A 124 -22.91 -1.64 10.27
CA TYR A 124 -21.55 -1.86 10.78
C TYR A 124 -21.36 -1.41 12.23
N GLU A 125 -22.45 -1.13 12.94
CA GLU A 125 -22.42 -0.74 14.34
C GLU A 125 -22.53 -1.95 15.28
N GLY A 126 -22.04 -1.78 16.51
CA GLY A 126 -22.08 -2.85 17.53
C GLY A 126 -21.15 -4.03 17.23
N ALA A 127 -21.29 -5.11 18.00
CA ALA A 127 -20.41 -6.27 17.87
C ALA A 127 -20.61 -7.02 16.55
N GLU A 128 -21.87 -7.25 16.15
CA GLU A 128 -22.21 -7.94 14.91
C GLU A 128 -21.83 -7.14 13.67
N GLY A 129 -22.06 -5.82 13.68
CA GLY A 129 -21.67 -4.96 12.57
C GLY A 129 -20.15 -4.90 12.37
N ARG A 130 -19.38 -4.90 13.47
CA ARG A 130 -17.92 -5.02 13.38
C ARG A 130 -17.46 -6.35 12.79
N GLU A 131 -18.14 -7.46 13.10
CA GLU A 131 -17.82 -8.76 12.51
C GLU A 131 -18.11 -8.77 11.01
N ARG A 132 -19.27 -8.23 10.58
CA ARG A 132 -19.59 -8.05 9.15
C ARG A 132 -18.54 -7.21 8.43
N ALA A 133 -18.16 -6.07 9.00
CA ALA A 133 -17.11 -5.21 8.46
C ALA A 133 -15.77 -5.94 8.34
N ARG A 134 -15.39 -6.72 9.35
CA ARG A 134 -14.17 -7.53 9.36
C ARG A 134 -14.20 -8.60 8.27
N ASP A 135 -15.33 -9.28 8.07
CA ASP A 135 -15.50 -10.29 7.02
C ASP A 135 -15.45 -9.69 5.62
N ASN A 136 -16.10 -8.55 5.40
CA ASN A 136 -16.04 -7.82 4.13
C ASN A 136 -14.60 -7.39 3.82
N LEU A 137 -13.89 -6.84 4.81
CA LEU A 137 -12.49 -6.46 4.65
C LEU A 137 -11.59 -7.68 4.35
N ARG A 138 -11.89 -8.86 4.92
CA ARG A 138 -11.20 -10.11 4.58
C ARG A 138 -11.39 -10.47 3.11
N ARG A 139 -12.64 -10.47 2.61
CA ARG A 139 -12.94 -10.76 1.19
C ARG A 139 -12.27 -9.75 0.27
N PHE A 140 -12.29 -8.47 0.64
CA PHE A 140 -11.57 -7.42 -0.06
C PHE A 140 -10.07 -7.74 -0.19
N VAL A 141 -9.42 -8.15 0.91
CA VAL A 141 -8.00 -8.52 0.87
C VAL A 141 -7.78 -9.77 0.03
N GLU A 142 -8.58 -10.82 0.21
CA GLU A 142 -8.47 -12.09 -0.51
C GLU A 142 -8.63 -11.93 -2.03
N ALA A 143 -9.47 -10.98 -2.48
CA ALA A 143 -9.61 -10.61 -3.87
C ALA A 143 -8.31 -10.04 -4.48
N HIS A 144 -7.39 -9.52 -3.66
CA HIS A 144 -6.13 -8.94 -4.14
C HIS A 144 -4.94 -9.91 -4.03
N VAL A 145 -5.17 -11.15 -3.61
CA VAL A 145 -4.14 -12.18 -3.44
C VAL A 145 -4.29 -13.23 -4.54
N VAL A 146 -3.29 -13.30 -5.44
CA VAL A 146 -3.24 -14.29 -6.53
C VAL A 146 -2.22 -15.37 -6.18
N GLU A 147 -2.64 -16.62 -6.13
CA GLU A 147 -1.81 -17.75 -5.68
C GLU A 147 -0.87 -18.29 -6.79
N ARG A 148 -0.31 -17.39 -7.59
CA ARG A 148 0.55 -17.71 -8.72
C ARG A 148 1.64 -16.66 -8.90
N SER A 149 2.90 -17.10 -8.91
CA SER A 149 4.06 -16.26 -9.26
C SER A 149 5.22 -17.14 -9.75
N PRO A 150 5.97 -16.78 -10.81
CA PRO A 150 5.65 -15.73 -11.77
C PRO A 150 4.30 -15.99 -12.45
N TRP A 151 3.62 -14.92 -12.87
CA TRP A 151 2.29 -15.00 -13.48
C TRP A 151 2.36 -14.62 -14.97
N PRO A 152 2.27 -15.59 -15.91
CA PRO A 152 2.28 -15.34 -17.35
C PRO A 152 1.09 -14.55 -17.87
N GLU A 153 1.30 -13.84 -18.99
CA GLU A 153 0.25 -13.07 -19.68
C GLU A 153 -0.88 -13.99 -20.17
N GLY A 154 -2.13 -13.58 -19.96
CA GLY A 154 -3.31 -14.33 -20.37
C GLY A 154 -3.63 -15.58 -19.53
N GLU A 155 -2.76 -15.99 -18.61
CA GLU A 155 -3.03 -17.11 -17.70
C GLU A 155 -4.13 -16.72 -16.71
N LYS A 156 -5.26 -17.43 -16.78
CA LYS A 156 -6.39 -17.27 -15.85
C LYS A 156 -6.10 -18.02 -14.56
N VAL A 157 -6.14 -17.30 -13.45
CA VAL A 157 -5.83 -17.81 -12.11
C VAL A 157 -6.91 -17.33 -11.14
N SER A 158 -7.29 -18.17 -10.18
CA SER A 158 -8.19 -17.74 -9.11
C SER A 158 -7.46 -16.91 -8.06
N THR A 159 -8.08 -15.82 -7.62
CA THR A 159 -7.70 -15.14 -6.38
C THR A 159 -8.09 -16.01 -5.19
N ARG A 160 -7.58 -15.67 -4.01
CA ARG A 160 -7.99 -16.33 -2.78
C ARG A 160 -9.47 -16.11 -2.44
N GLY A 161 -10.06 -15.03 -2.97
CA GLY A 161 -11.51 -14.78 -2.91
C GLY A 161 -12.34 -15.63 -3.89
N GLY A 162 -11.70 -16.49 -4.69
CA GLY A 162 -12.37 -17.41 -5.63
C GLY A 162 -12.63 -16.84 -7.03
N GLU A 163 -12.46 -15.53 -7.22
CA GLU A 163 -12.67 -14.89 -8.52
C GLU A 163 -11.54 -15.20 -9.50
N THR A 164 -11.88 -15.41 -10.77
CA THR A 164 -10.86 -15.62 -11.82
C THR A 164 -10.31 -14.30 -12.31
N VAL A 165 -8.98 -14.17 -12.29
CA VAL A 165 -8.25 -13.02 -12.81
C VAL A 165 -7.23 -13.42 -13.86
N TRP A 166 -6.93 -12.51 -14.77
CA TRP A 166 -5.80 -12.61 -15.72
C TRP A 166 -5.28 -11.21 -15.98
N TRP A 167 -4.10 -11.12 -16.60
CA TRP A 167 -3.59 -9.84 -17.07
C TRP A 167 -3.24 -9.92 -18.55
N ASN A 168 -3.32 -8.77 -19.23
CA ASN A 168 -2.89 -8.61 -20.61
C ASN A 168 -2.16 -7.27 -20.79
N HIS A 169 -1.44 -7.12 -21.89
CA HIS A 169 -1.01 -5.81 -22.38
C HIS A 169 -2.11 -5.17 -23.22
N THR A 170 -2.58 -4.01 -22.78
CA THR A 170 -3.49 -3.16 -23.55
C THR A 170 -2.84 -1.79 -23.67
N GLU A 171 -2.70 -1.25 -24.87
CA GLU A 171 -2.11 0.08 -25.12
C GLU A 171 -0.70 0.28 -24.50
N GLY A 172 0.10 -0.78 -24.42
CA GLY A 172 1.46 -0.72 -23.87
C GLY A 172 1.53 -0.71 -22.34
N VAL A 173 0.40 -0.82 -21.64
CA VAL A 173 0.34 -0.97 -20.18
C VAL A 173 -0.20 -2.34 -19.79
N ARG A 174 0.24 -2.83 -18.64
CA ARG A 174 -0.28 -4.06 -18.04
C ARG A 174 -1.64 -3.78 -17.39
N VAL A 175 -2.66 -4.57 -17.74
CA VAL A 175 -4.02 -4.40 -17.25
C VAL A 175 -4.53 -5.69 -16.64
N ILE A 176 -5.07 -5.61 -15.42
CA ILE A 176 -5.73 -6.72 -14.72
C ILE A 176 -7.18 -6.80 -15.16
N GLN A 177 -7.63 -8.04 -15.37
CA GLN A 177 -8.99 -8.40 -15.71
C GLN A 177 -9.57 -9.38 -14.68
N PRO A 178 -10.89 -9.37 -14.45
CA PRO A 178 -11.84 -8.35 -14.94
C PRO A 178 -11.62 -6.98 -14.27
N GLY A 179 -12.14 -5.91 -14.88
CA GLY A 179 -12.17 -4.56 -14.30
C GLY A 179 -11.27 -3.52 -14.97
N ASN A 180 -10.48 -3.90 -15.98
CA ASN A 180 -9.57 -3.01 -16.71
C ASN A 180 -8.65 -2.18 -15.79
N ILE A 181 -8.06 -2.82 -14.77
CA ILE A 181 -7.27 -2.11 -13.76
C ILE A 181 -5.82 -2.02 -14.20
N GLU A 182 -5.33 -0.81 -14.43
CA GLU A 182 -3.94 -0.58 -14.83
C GLU A 182 -2.96 -0.91 -13.68
N VAL A 183 -1.92 -1.67 -14.02
CA VAL A 183 -0.75 -1.90 -13.15
C VAL A 183 0.20 -0.72 -13.34
N ALA A 184 0.39 0.07 -12.28
CA ALA A 184 1.32 1.19 -12.30
C ALA A 184 2.77 0.73 -12.46
N LEU A 185 3.16 -0.31 -11.70
CA LEU A 185 4.49 -0.92 -11.75
C LEU A 185 4.51 -2.25 -10.97
N VAL A 186 5.50 -3.10 -11.26
CA VAL A 186 5.84 -4.26 -10.42
C VAL A 186 6.92 -3.80 -9.44
N ALA A 187 6.54 -3.57 -8.19
CA ALA A 187 7.36 -2.87 -7.19
C ALA A 187 8.50 -3.73 -6.66
N SER A 188 8.23 -5.02 -6.49
CA SER A 188 9.22 -5.94 -5.96
C SER A 188 8.98 -7.34 -6.48
N ARG A 189 10.06 -8.02 -6.82
CA ARG A 189 10.10 -9.45 -7.06
C ARG A 189 10.97 -10.05 -5.96
N VAL A 190 10.32 -10.68 -5.02
CA VAL A 190 10.94 -11.38 -3.89
C VAL A 190 10.98 -12.87 -4.16
N HIS A 191 11.70 -13.61 -3.33
CA HIS A 191 11.88 -15.05 -3.50
C HIS A 191 10.54 -15.82 -3.48
N ASN A 192 9.54 -15.36 -2.72
CA ASN A 192 8.23 -15.99 -2.60
C ASN A 192 7.12 -15.30 -3.41
N GLY A 193 7.45 -14.34 -4.29
CA GLY A 193 6.40 -13.72 -5.10
C GLY A 193 6.70 -12.34 -5.71
N GLU A 194 5.62 -11.68 -6.13
CA GLU A 194 5.68 -10.34 -6.72
C GLU A 194 4.65 -9.42 -6.07
N VAL A 195 4.98 -8.13 -5.95
CA VAL A 195 4.05 -7.07 -5.55
C VAL A 195 3.81 -6.17 -6.75
N TRP A 196 2.57 -6.11 -7.20
CA TRP A 196 2.11 -5.32 -8.34
C TRP A 196 1.27 -4.17 -7.82
N ILE A 197 1.70 -2.94 -8.09
CA ILE A 197 0.99 -1.75 -7.62
C ILE A 197 -0.09 -1.39 -8.64
N LEU A 198 -1.34 -1.31 -8.19
CA LEU A 198 -2.49 -1.01 -9.04
C LEU A 198 -2.91 0.45 -8.96
N LYS A 199 -3.34 1.00 -10.10
CA LYS A 199 -3.95 2.34 -10.15
C LYS A 199 -5.40 2.37 -9.71
N GLY A 200 -6.08 1.23 -9.72
CA GLY A 200 -7.44 1.03 -9.23
C GLY A 200 -7.51 -0.08 -8.17
N VAL A 201 -8.72 -0.43 -7.79
CA VAL A 201 -9.03 -1.45 -6.77
C VAL A 201 -9.84 -2.56 -7.42
N ARG A 202 -9.58 -3.82 -7.07
CA ARG A 202 -10.43 -4.92 -7.51
C ARG A 202 -11.75 -4.90 -6.75
N ASP A 203 -12.83 -5.18 -7.47
CA ASP A 203 -14.08 -5.51 -6.82
C ASP A 203 -13.98 -6.89 -6.14
N TYR A 204 -14.90 -7.16 -5.23
CA TYR A 204 -15.02 -8.46 -4.57
C TYR A 204 -16.49 -8.85 -4.47
N ALA A 205 -16.75 -10.15 -4.41
CA ALA A 205 -18.08 -10.72 -4.27
C ALA A 205 -18.39 -11.11 -2.82
#